data_AF-A0AA37LYH2-F1
#
_entry.id   AF-A0AA37LYH2-F1
#
_cell.length_a   1.000
_cell.length_b   1.000
_cell.length_c   1.000
_cell.angle_alpha   90.00
_cell.angle_beta   90.00
_cell.angle_gamma   90.00
#
_symmetry.space_group_name_H-M   'P 1'
#
loop_
_entity.id
_entity.type
_entity.pdbx_description
1 polymer ?
#
loop_
_entity_poly.entity_id
_entity_poly.type
_entity_poly.pdbx_seq_one_letter_code
_entity_poly.pdbx_strand_id
1 'polypeptide(L)'
;MARIDGIVHRLQSHPVPVSGVQNRDLPTLVTYSDLKALFINTVYTPLASFPAMADILQQLERGDVSALVGLSDGLKITSDARLAIQCADSYRRNALTTIEDFKNYVEYTVSKSKYIGDIYPIFLETILCRSFRPQLPDSMVFQGRARCLLNFPDRYSYCKKPLV
;
A
#
# COMPACT_ATOMS: atom_id res chain seq x y z
N MET A 1 13.76 7.36 16.11
CA MET A 1 12.77 7.76 15.08
C MET A 1 13.15 9.04 14.34
N ALA A 2 13.76 10.04 14.97
CA ALA A 2 14.13 11.32 14.31
C ALA A 2 14.99 11.18 13.03
N ARG A 3 15.88 10.18 12.95
CA ARG A 3 16.73 9.95 11.75
C ARG A 3 15.92 9.59 10.51
N ILE A 4 15.02 8.61 10.62
CA ILE A 4 14.14 8.19 9.52
C ILE A 4 13.21 9.33 9.13
N ASP A 5 12.66 10.06 10.10
CA ASP A 5 11.80 11.22 9.84
C ASP A 5 12.54 12.29 9.02
N GLY A 6 13.81 12.54 9.30
CA GLY A 6 14.67 13.44 8.53
C GLY A 6 14.90 12.97 7.09
N ILE A 7 15.14 11.67 6.89
CA ILE A 7 15.28 11.08 5.54
C ILE A 7 13.96 11.23 4.76
N VAL A 8 12.82 10.89 5.37
CA VAL A 8 11.49 11.01 4.76
C VAL A 8 11.22 12.46 4.35
N HIS A 9 11.38 13.41 5.27
CA HIS A 9 11.15 14.83 5.00
C HIS A 9 12.03 15.35 3.86
N ARG A 10 13.31 14.97 3.85
CA ARG A 10 14.24 15.36 2.77
C ARG A 10 13.78 14.85 1.42
N LEU A 11 13.40 13.58 1.30
CA LEU A 11 12.92 13.01 0.03
C LEU A 11 11.54 13.53 -0.40
N GLN A 12 10.69 13.96 0.56
CA GLN A 12 9.42 14.62 0.25
C GLN A 12 9.60 16.04 -0.29
N SER A 13 10.55 16.79 0.28
CA SER A 13 10.80 18.20 -0.09
C SER A 13 11.76 18.34 -1.28
N HIS A 14 12.70 17.42 -1.42
CA HIS A 14 13.78 17.45 -2.40
C HIS A 14 14.00 16.05 -2.99
N PRO A 15 13.12 15.58 -3.90
CA PRO A 15 13.37 14.34 -4.64
C PRO A 15 14.68 14.47 -5.44
N VAL A 16 15.44 13.37 -5.52
CA VAL A 16 16.81 13.39 -6.05
C VAL A 16 16.82 12.86 -7.49
N PRO A 17 17.20 13.68 -8.49
CA PRO A 17 17.40 13.19 -9.85
C PRO A 17 18.65 12.32 -9.91
N VAL A 18 18.53 11.17 -10.56
CA VAL A 18 19.63 10.22 -10.76
C VAL A 18 19.75 9.93 -12.25
N SER A 19 20.96 10.09 -12.79
CA SER A 19 21.35 9.78 -14.17
C SER A 19 22.34 8.62 -14.19
N GLY A 20 22.52 7.99 -15.36
CA GLY A 20 23.50 6.90 -15.52
C GLY A 20 23.15 5.61 -14.77
N VAL A 21 21.87 5.39 -14.47
CA VAL A 21 21.39 4.18 -13.81
C VAL A 21 21.57 2.99 -14.75
N GLN A 22 22.29 1.96 -14.31
CA GLN A 22 22.46 0.73 -15.10
C GLN A 22 21.09 0.13 -15.46
N ASN A 23 20.91 -0.26 -16.72
CA ASN A 23 19.66 -0.81 -17.28
C ASN A 23 18.48 0.18 -17.37
N ARG A 24 18.72 1.50 -17.30
CA ARG A 24 17.73 2.53 -17.64
C ARG A 24 18.33 3.55 -18.60
N ASP A 25 17.72 3.71 -19.77
CA ASP A 25 18.15 4.66 -20.80
C ASP A 25 17.75 6.12 -20.47
N LEU A 26 16.81 6.29 -19.53
CA LEU A 26 16.25 7.59 -19.16
C LEU A 26 16.63 7.98 -17.72
N PRO A 27 16.89 9.27 -17.45
CA PRO A 27 17.01 9.79 -16.09
C PRO A 27 15.77 9.45 -15.25
N THR A 28 15.98 9.22 -13.95
CA THR A 28 14.91 8.87 -13.02
C THR A 28 14.99 9.72 -11.76
N LEU A 29 13.94 9.70 -10.95
CA LEU A 29 13.84 10.47 -9.71
C LEU A 29 13.69 9.49 -8.56
N VAL A 30 14.58 9.58 -7.57
CA VAL A 30 14.36 8.93 -6.28
C VAL A 30 13.46 9.83 -5.44
N THR A 31 12.35 9.26 -5.01
CA THR A 31 11.32 9.95 -4.22
C THR A 31 11.10 9.25 -2.88
N TYR A 32 10.31 9.88 -2.00
CA TYR A 32 9.92 9.23 -0.75
C TYR A 32 9.14 7.91 -0.96
N SER A 33 8.50 7.74 -2.13
CA SER A 33 7.80 6.50 -2.50
C SER A 33 8.76 5.31 -2.62
N ASP A 34 10.00 5.53 -3.10
CA ASP A 34 11.01 4.48 -3.21
C ASP A 34 11.49 4.01 -1.82
N LEU A 35 11.67 4.94 -0.89
CA LEU A 35 11.97 4.62 0.51
C LEU A 35 10.83 3.83 1.17
N LYS A 36 9.59 4.20 0.86
CA LYS A 36 8.40 3.49 1.33
C LYS A 36 8.30 2.09 0.74
N ALA A 37 8.71 1.92 -0.52
CA ALA A 37 8.84 0.61 -1.15
C ALA A 37 9.88 -0.29 -0.48
N LEU A 38 11.03 0.28 -0.09
CA LEU A 38 12.01 -0.44 0.72
C LEU A 38 11.38 -0.97 2.01
N PHE A 39 10.63 -0.14 2.74
CA PHE A 39 10.00 -0.57 3.99
C PHE A 39 8.99 -1.70 3.80
N ILE A 40 8.08 -1.59 2.83
CA ILE A 40 7.04 -2.61 2.65
C ILE A 40 7.61 -3.95 2.19
N ASN A 41 8.57 -3.94 1.26
CA ASN A 41 9.24 -5.17 0.79
C ASN A 41 10.01 -5.83 1.93
N THR A 42 10.64 -5.00 2.76
CA THR A 42 11.44 -5.47 3.88
C THR A 42 10.58 -6.13 4.96
N VAL A 43 9.45 -5.54 5.34
CA VAL A 43 8.55 -6.17 6.34
C VAL A 43 7.84 -7.42 5.79
N TYR A 44 7.75 -7.57 4.47
CA TYR A 44 7.20 -8.77 3.83
C TYR A 44 8.18 -9.95 3.85
N THR A 45 9.49 -9.68 3.76
CA THR A 45 10.57 -10.70 3.73
C THR A 45 11.72 -10.37 4.71
N PRO A 46 11.43 -10.23 6.02
CA PRO A 46 12.32 -9.58 6.98
C PRO A 46 13.67 -10.26 7.17
N LEU A 47 13.70 -11.61 7.17
CA LEU A 47 14.93 -12.38 7.37
C LEU A 47 15.98 -12.11 6.28
N ALA A 48 15.55 -11.88 5.04
CA ALA A 48 16.44 -11.60 3.92
C ALA A 48 16.71 -10.10 3.76
N SER A 49 15.73 -9.25 4.07
CA SER A 49 15.77 -7.83 3.69
C SER A 49 16.17 -6.86 4.80
N PHE A 50 16.08 -7.22 6.09
CA PHE A 50 16.51 -6.30 7.16
C PHE A 50 17.99 -5.89 7.06
N PRO A 51 18.95 -6.79 6.77
CA PRO A 51 20.34 -6.38 6.58
C PRO A 51 20.50 -5.38 5.42
N ALA A 52 19.91 -5.68 4.26
CA ALA A 52 19.95 -4.80 3.10
C ALA A 52 19.30 -3.43 3.38
N MET A 53 18.18 -3.39 4.09
CA MET A 53 17.54 -2.13 4.48
C MET A 53 18.44 -1.31 5.40
N ALA A 54 19.15 -1.94 6.34
CA ALA A 54 20.08 -1.24 7.22
C ALA A 54 21.23 -0.59 6.43
N ASP A 55 21.81 -1.32 5.48
CA ASP A 55 22.87 -0.80 4.60
C ASP A 55 22.39 0.36 3.73
N ILE A 56 21.19 0.24 3.14
CA ILE A 56 20.58 1.30 2.33
C ILE A 56 20.30 2.54 3.19
N LEU A 57 19.75 2.38 4.39
CA LEU A 57 19.52 3.50 5.30
C LEU A 57 20.84 4.19 5.71
N GLN A 58 21.93 3.44 5.87
CA GLN A 58 23.26 4.02 6.11
C GLN A 58 23.77 4.82 4.90
N GLN A 59 23.59 4.31 3.68
CA GLN A 59 23.95 5.02 2.44
C GLN A 59 23.18 6.35 2.32
N LEU A 60 21.88 6.33 2.62
CA LEU A 60 21.02 7.52 2.57
C LEU A 60 21.45 8.63 3.53
N GLU A 61 22.06 8.28 4.66
CA GLU A 61 22.62 9.26 5.59
C GLU A 61 23.87 9.95 5.06
N ARG A 62 24.61 9.28 4.17
CA ARG A 62 25.76 9.83 3.46
C ARG A 62 25.37 10.58 2.18
N GLY A 63 24.08 10.63 1.87
CA GLY A 63 23.54 11.27 0.66
C GLY A 63 23.54 10.38 -0.58
N ASP A 64 23.90 9.10 -0.44
CA ASP A 64 23.83 8.13 -1.54
C ASP A 64 22.42 7.52 -1.60
N VAL A 65 21.73 7.78 -2.71
CA VAL A 65 20.35 7.33 -2.97
C VAL A 65 20.27 6.22 -4.02
N SER A 66 21.42 5.77 -4.55
CA SER A 66 21.50 4.87 -5.69
C SER A 66 20.73 3.55 -5.46
N ALA A 67 20.78 3.01 -4.25
CA ALA A 67 20.09 1.78 -3.88
C ALA A 67 18.56 1.89 -3.76
N LEU A 68 17.99 3.11 -3.76
CA LEU A 68 16.54 3.31 -3.79
C LEU A 68 15.98 3.37 -5.21
N VAL A 69 16.81 3.50 -6.24
CA VAL A 69 16.37 3.79 -7.60
C VAL A 69 15.37 2.74 -8.09
N GLY A 70 14.16 3.19 -8.42
CA GLY A 70 13.13 2.35 -9.03
C GLY A 70 12.48 1.33 -8.10
N LEU A 71 12.73 1.37 -6.79
CA LEU A 71 12.08 0.45 -5.85
C LEU A 71 10.56 0.58 -5.86
N SER A 72 10.04 1.80 -6.03
CA SER A 72 8.59 2.03 -6.13
C SER A 72 7.99 1.47 -7.42
N ASP A 73 8.76 1.39 -8.51
CA ASP A 73 8.32 0.72 -9.73
C ASP A 73 8.12 -0.79 -9.50
N GLY A 74 8.96 -1.40 -8.65
CA GLY A 74 8.82 -2.80 -8.26
C GLY A 74 7.55 -3.10 -7.46
N LEU A 75 6.95 -2.09 -6.83
CA LEU A 75 5.63 -2.21 -6.20
C LEU A 75 4.47 -2.09 -7.20
N LYS A 76 4.69 -1.77 -8.46
CA LYS A 76 3.62 -1.78 -9.46
C LYS A 76 3.25 -3.22 -9.82
N ILE A 77 2.68 -3.94 -8.87
CA ILE A 77 1.86 -5.14 -9.11
C ILE A 77 0.48 -4.67 -9.57
N THR A 78 0.43 -3.83 -10.59
CA THR A 78 -0.80 -3.52 -11.31
C THR A 78 -0.96 -4.59 -12.36
N SER A 79 -1.25 -5.81 -11.90
CA SER A 79 -1.84 -6.80 -12.79
C SER A 79 -3.30 -6.41 -12.94
N ASP A 80 -3.75 -6.13 -14.17
CA ASP A 80 -5.16 -5.90 -14.47
C ASP A 80 -6.05 -7.02 -13.90
N ALA A 81 -5.52 -8.26 -13.88
CA ALA A 81 -6.17 -9.40 -13.26
C ALA A 81 -6.33 -9.23 -11.73
N ARG A 82 -5.32 -8.76 -10.99
CA ARG A 82 -5.43 -8.50 -9.54
C ARG A 82 -6.57 -7.52 -9.28
N LEU A 83 -6.58 -6.39 -9.99
CA LEU A 83 -7.56 -5.34 -9.79
C LEU A 83 -8.98 -5.83 -10.17
N ALA A 84 -9.11 -6.52 -11.30
CA ALA A 84 -10.40 -7.08 -11.74
C ALA A 84 -10.95 -8.11 -10.74
N ILE A 85 -10.12 -9.03 -10.24
CA ILE A 85 -10.50 -10.02 -9.23
C ILE A 85 -10.91 -9.31 -7.94
N GLN A 86 -10.08 -8.41 -7.42
CA GLN A 86 -10.35 -7.67 -6.19
C GLN A 86 -11.65 -6.86 -6.27
N CYS A 87 -11.92 -6.22 -7.42
CA CYS A 87 -13.15 -5.46 -7.62
C CYS A 87 -14.38 -6.35 -7.82
N ALA A 88 -14.24 -7.51 -8.47
CA ALA A 88 -15.30 -8.50 -8.56
C ALA A 88 -15.66 -9.09 -7.19
N ASP A 89 -14.66 -9.45 -6.38
CA ASP A 89 -14.86 -10.02 -5.04
C ASP A 89 -15.50 -9.01 -4.07
N SER A 90 -15.16 -7.73 -4.21
CA SER A 90 -15.75 -6.64 -3.42
C SER A 90 -17.04 -6.07 -4.00
N TYR A 91 -17.54 -6.61 -5.12
CA TYR A 91 -18.75 -6.13 -5.77
C TYR A 91 -19.96 -6.15 -4.81
N ARG A 92 -20.72 -5.04 -4.77
CA ARG A 92 -21.80 -4.73 -3.78
C ARG A 92 -21.37 -4.62 -2.30
N ARG A 93 -20.10 -4.85 -1.97
CA ARG A 93 -19.54 -4.77 -0.59
C ARG A 93 -18.48 -3.68 -0.41
N ASN A 94 -18.02 -3.06 -1.50
CA ASN A 94 -17.08 -1.97 -1.43
C ASN A 94 -17.70 -0.77 -0.68
N ALA A 95 -17.07 -0.38 0.43
CA ALA A 95 -17.48 0.78 1.21
C ALA A 95 -16.81 2.09 0.74
N LEU A 96 -15.76 2.02 -0.08
CA LEU A 96 -15.03 3.19 -0.58
C LEU A 96 -15.69 3.71 -1.85
N THR A 97 -16.87 4.32 -1.71
CA THR A 97 -17.69 4.78 -2.83
C THR A 97 -17.60 6.30 -3.06
N THR A 98 -17.34 7.06 -1.99
CA THR A 98 -17.19 8.51 -2.04
C THR A 98 -15.74 8.95 -1.77
N ILE A 99 -15.43 10.21 -2.07
CA ILE A 99 -14.14 10.82 -1.69
C ILE A 99 -13.97 10.87 -0.17
N GLU A 100 -15.07 11.03 0.57
CA GLU A 100 -15.05 11.12 2.03
C GLU A 100 -14.73 9.76 2.66
N ASP A 101 -15.33 8.68 2.15
CA ASP A 101 -14.98 7.32 2.58
C ASP A 101 -13.49 7.03 2.35
N PHE A 102 -12.95 7.48 1.21
CA PHE A 102 -11.55 7.32 0.89
C PHE A 102 -10.63 8.13 1.82
N LYS A 103 -10.98 9.39 2.10
CA LYS A 103 -10.24 10.22 3.06
C LYS A 103 -10.20 9.59 4.45
N ASN A 104 -11.36 9.17 4.98
CA ASN A 104 -11.46 8.49 6.27
C ASN A 104 -10.61 7.22 6.31
N TYR A 105 -10.58 6.46 5.21
CA TYR A 105 -9.75 5.28 5.09
C TYR A 105 -8.25 5.61 5.10
N VAL A 106 -7.81 6.61 4.34
CA VAL A 106 -6.40 7.07 4.32
C VAL A 106 -5.97 7.58 5.69
N GLU A 107 -6.78 8.41 6.33
CA GLU A 107 -6.50 8.92 7.68
C GLU A 107 -6.39 7.79 8.70
N TYR A 108 -7.30 6.82 8.61
CA TYR A 108 -7.24 5.61 9.43
C TYR A 108 -5.92 4.85 9.21
N THR A 109 -5.54 4.53 7.97
CA THR A 109 -4.32 3.73 7.72
C THR A 109 -3.05 4.48 8.11
N VAL A 110 -2.98 5.79 7.84
CA VAL A 110 -1.87 6.66 8.28
C VAL A 110 -1.76 6.70 9.79
N SER A 111 -2.89 6.76 10.51
CA SER A 111 -2.90 6.74 11.99
C SER A 111 -2.37 5.41 12.57
N LYS A 112 -2.48 4.30 11.82
CA LYS A 112 -2.02 2.98 12.26
C LYS A 112 -0.55 2.72 11.97
N SER A 113 0.01 3.35 10.95
CA SER A 113 1.41 3.16 10.59
C SER A 113 2.03 4.44 10.05
N LYS A 114 2.95 4.99 10.83
CA LYS A 114 3.66 6.23 10.51
C LYS A 114 4.42 6.17 9.18
N TYR A 115 5.05 5.03 8.86
CA TYR A 115 5.99 4.94 7.75
C TYR A 115 5.42 4.27 6.49
N ILE A 116 4.39 3.43 6.62
CA ILE A 116 3.80 2.69 5.49
C ILE A 116 2.27 2.79 5.41
N GLY A 117 1.63 3.54 6.31
CA GLY A 117 0.15 3.60 6.39
C GLY A 117 -0.51 4.22 5.17
N ASP A 118 0.14 5.18 4.52
CA ASP A 118 -0.32 5.81 3.28
C ASP A 118 -0.01 4.98 2.02
N ILE A 119 0.82 3.94 2.10
CA ILE A 119 1.09 3.05 0.96
C ILE A 119 -0.15 2.23 0.63
N TYR A 120 -0.81 1.63 1.63
CA TYR A 120 -1.90 0.68 1.40
C TYR A 120 -3.08 1.24 0.59
N PRO A 121 -3.57 2.46 0.84
CA PRO A 121 -4.62 3.05 0.01
C PRO A 121 -4.22 3.24 -1.46
N ILE A 122 -2.93 3.48 -1.73
CA ILE A 122 -2.40 3.69 -3.07
C ILE A 122 -2.04 2.37 -3.75
N PHE A 123 -1.46 1.42 -3.03
CA PHE A 123 -0.98 0.14 -3.56
C PHE A 123 -2.12 -0.86 -3.83
N LEU A 124 -3.12 -0.93 -2.95
CA LEU A 124 -4.26 -1.84 -3.15
C LEU A 124 -5.31 -1.26 -4.10
N GLU A 125 -5.32 0.06 -4.30
CA GLU A 125 -6.17 0.75 -5.27
C GLU A 125 -7.67 0.46 -5.15
N THR A 126 -8.15 0.08 -3.95
CA THR A 126 -9.55 -0.34 -3.72
C THR A 126 -10.57 0.73 -4.14
N ILE A 127 -10.17 2.01 -4.13
CA ILE A 127 -11.01 3.12 -4.60
C ILE A 127 -11.35 3.02 -6.09
N LEU A 128 -10.49 2.39 -6.91
CA LEU A 128 -10.75 2.17 -8.35
C LEU A 128 -11.97 1.25 -8.55
N CYS A 129 -12.24 0.35 -7.60
CA CYS A 129 -13.40 -0.54 -7.64
C CYS A 129 -14.73 0.20 -7.57
N ARG A 130 -14.78 1.47 -7.15
CA ARG A 130 -16.02 2.28 -7.15
C ARG A 130 -16.61 2.43 -8.55
N SER A 131 -15.75 2.44 -9.57
CA SER A 131 -16.14 2.61 -10.97
C SER A 131 -16.26 1.27 -11.72
N PHE A 132 -15.89 0.16 -11.07
CA PHE A 132 -15.95 -1.16 -11.66
C PHE A 132 -17.39 -1.70 -11.61
N ARG A 133 -17.99 -1.92 -12.78
CA ARG A 133 -19.38 -2.38 -12.92
C ARG A 133 -19.44 -3.69 -13.70
N PRO A 134 -19.02 -4.81 -13.08
CA PRO A 134 -19.04 -6.10 -13.74
C PRO A 134 -20.48 -6.62 -13.84
N GLN A 135 -20.77 -7.37 -14.90
CA GLN A 135 -22.02 -8.12 -15.04
C GLN A 135 -21.80 -9.54 -14.50
N LEU A 136 -21.92 -9.71 -13.18
CA LEU A 136 -21.77 -11.01 -12.53
C LEU A 136 -23.15 -11.64 -12.31
N PRO A 137 -23.33 -12.94 -12.60
CA PRO A 137 -24.54 -13.66 -12.19
C PRO A 137 -24.60 -13.69 -10.66
N ASP A 138 -25.81 -13.74 -10.11
CA ASP A 138 -26.02 -13.71 -8.65
C ASP A 138 -25.31 -14.88 -7.91
N SER A 139 -25.02 -15.99 -8.60
CA SER A 139 -24.24 -17.12 -8.08
C SER A 139 -22.76 -16.80 -7.85
N MET A 140 -22.22 -15.79 -8.54
CA MET A 140 -20.82 -15.33 -8.41
C MET A 140 -20.67 -14.12 -7.49
N VAL A 141 -21.78 -13.58 -6.99
CA VAL A 141 -21.76 -12.48 -6.02
C VAL A 141 -21.83 -13.08 -4.62
N PHE A 142 -20.90 -12.70 -3.74
CA PHE A 142 -20.96 -13.09 -2.32
C PHE A 142 -22.27 -12.58 -1.68
N GLN A 143 -23.26 -13.46 -1.51
CA GLN A 143 -24.60 -13.12 -1.00
C GLN A 143 -24.70 -13.04 0.53
N GLY A 144 -23.59 -13.01 1.25
CA GLY A 144 -23.58 -12.90 2.71
C GLY A 144 -23.52 -11.45 3.20
N ARG A 145 -24.58 -10.96 3.87
CA ARG A 145 -24.29 -10.21 5.12
C ARG A 145 -23.58 -11.21 6.02
N ALA A 146 -22.49 -10.81 6.68
CA ALA A 146 -21.83 -11.66 7.66
C ALA A 146 -22.90 -12.21 8.62
N ARG A 147 -23.38 -13.43 8.40
CA ARG A 147 -24.08 -14.18 9.43
C ARG A 147 -22.98 -14.40 10.43
N CYS A 148 -23.03 -13.66 11.54
CA CYS A 148 -22.27 -14.01 12.73
C CYS A 148 -22.60 -15.49 12.96
N LEU A 149 -21.66 -16.39 12.61
CA LEU A 149 -21.80 -17.79 12.93
C LEU A 149 -21.66 -17.85 14.44
N LEU A 150 -22.79 -17.86 15.15
CA LEU A 150 -22.87 -17.78 16.60
C LEU A 150 -22.29 -19.00 17.34
N ASN A 151 -21.63 -19.93 16.64
CA ASN A 151 -21.24 -21.22 17.19
C ASN A 151 -19.75 -21.55 16.96
N PHE A 152 -18.84 -20.61 17.21
CA PHE A 152 -17.45 -20.96 17.52
C PHE A 152 -17.16 -20.53 18.96
N PRO A 153 -16.81 -21.49 19.86
CA PRO A 153 -16.53 -21.18 21.24
C PRO A 153 -15.06 -20.75 21.33
N ASP A 154 -14.72 -19.57 20.81
CA ASP A 154 -13.61 -18.81 21.35
C ASP A 154 -13.63 -17.34 20.89
N ARG A 155 -13.32 -16.49 21.86
CA ARG A 155 -13.49 -15.04 21.88
C ARG A 155 -12.85 -14.39 20.65
N TYR A 156 -13.62 -13.68 19.84
CA TYR A 156 -13.35 -12.33 19.33
C TYR A 156 -14.53 -11.89 18.44
N SER A 157 -15.51 -11.23 19.07
CA SER A 157 -16.70 -10.71 18.39
C SER A 157 -16.39 -9.43 17.62
N TYR A 158 -16.09 -9.52 16.32
CA TYR A 158 -16.13 -8.37 15.41
C TYR A 158 -17.32 -8.47 14.45
N CYS A 159 -18.54 -8.40 14.99
CA CYS A 159 -19.71 -8.06 14.18
C CYS A 159 -19.93 -6.55 14.28
N LYS A 160 -19.55 -5.79 13.23
CA LYS A 160 -19.86 -4.36 13.12
C LYS A 160 -21.38 -4.19 13.20
N LYS A 161 -21.86 -3.43 14.19
CA LYS A 161 -23.26 -2.97 14.25
C LYS A 161 -23.58 -2.11 13.03
N PRO A 162 -24.76 -2.24 12.40
CA PRO A 162 -25.24 -1.25 11.46
C PRO A 162 -25.47 0.05 12.23
N LEU A 163 -24.90 1.15 11.73
CA LEU A 163 -25.26 2.49 12.18
C LEU A 163 -26.71 2.73 11.76
N VAL A 164 -27.54 3.05 12.76
CA VAL A 164 -28.91 3.56 12.59
C VAL A 164 -28.82 4.97 12.00
#